data_AF-A0A8B8ZPN6-F1
#
_entry.id   AF-A0A8B8ZPN6-F1
#
_cell.length_a   1.000
_cell.length_b   1.000
_cell.length_c   1.000
_cell.angle_alpha   90.00
_cell.angle_beta   90.00
_cell.angle_gamma   90.00
#
_symmetry.space_group_name_H-M   'P 1'
#
loop_
_entity.id
_entity.type
_entity.pdbx_description
1 polymer ?
#
loop_
_entity_poly.entity_id
_entity_poly.type
_entity_poly.pdbx_seq_one_letter_code
_entity_poly.pdbx_strand_id
1 'polypeptide(L)'
;MAGPRNVEPKCYSLSHDQLIRLSQPIRETLSRTPYTPPEGATVSIKSLLESLLPQEIPPSDRIAGDEDSKERFRKEIRDFCLCCAALASAEGEDSPNVYWITKDLILAAKSAFHELSKAVSLGSERELFVELMPEVLPEVKGVIRESSIDTEEEEIVPASAQVPVAHAIVAALQFRWLVSQVSYPNLGKLCSLVIPCALTALDHWSPEVKEQGMLSFIHIGNNMNAAELSWYEEAILDACCRNIPASDELWHRVVEVSVLLLTCTQRMNPRSFWFERMLSEMLAHLERQPFNKERRIAWLTLIEPVFDAMGLFILAHFRRIFALFFQWMHADDDKTVILVLERLHTIIKLTWIRKSPYIERLVDELVLLYKESAVRKSREVIRNHILQLLLLIQKCQELQFERAWSKHKNDPDIEALTSSFINQSSEIVQS
;
A
#
# COMPACT_ATOMS: atom_id res chain seq x y z
N MET A 1 4.31 24.37 29.10
CA MET A 1 3.19 24.23 28.15
C MET A 1 2.09 23.48 28.86
N ALA A 2 0.92 24.12 29.03
CA ALA A 2 -0.21 23.49 29.68
C ALA A 2 -0.66 22.28 28.84
N GLY A 3 -0.72 21.09 29.46
CA GLY A 3 -1.27 19.90 28.81
C GLY A 3 -2.72 20.14 28.38
N PRO A 4 -3.23 19.40 27.38
CA PRO A 4 -4.63 19.50 27.01
C PRO A 4 -5.49 19.17 28.24
N ARG A 5 -6.45 20.04 28.55
CA ARG A 5 -7.48 19.74 29.56
C ARG A 5 -8.15 18.44 29.11
N ASN A 6 -8.20 17.42 29.98
CA ASN A 6 -9.02 16.22 29.80
C ASN A 6 -10.48 16.63 29.71
N VAL A 7 -10.95 16.92 28.50
CA VAL A 7 -12.36 17.03 28.18
C VAL A 7 -12.78 15.61 27.80
N GLU A 8 -13.68 15.01 28.57
CA GLU A 8 -14.22 13.69 28.24
C GLU A 8 -14.80 13.71 26.81
N PRO A 9 -14.51 12.70 25.98
CA PRO A 9 -15.09 12.59 24.64
C PRO A 9 -16.60 12.73 24.68
N LYS A 10 -17.16 13.46 23.71
CA LYS A 10 -18.59 13.75 23.71
C LYS A 10 -19.42 12.48 23.55
N CYS A 11 -18.85 11.41 23.00
CA CYS A 11 -19.53 10.12 22.83
C CYS A 11 -20.04 9.53 24.15
N TYR A 12 -19.46 9.92 25.29
CA TYR A 12 -19.90 9.49 26.62
C TYR A 12 -21.15 10.20 27.14
N SER A 13 -21.72 11.12 26.37
CA SER A 13 -23.05 11.69 26.63
C SER A 13 -24.21 10.81 26.15
N LEU A 14 -23.92 9.74 25.40
CA LEU A 14 -24.92 8.79 24.90
C LEU A 14 -25.53 7.99 26.07
N SER A 15 -26.81 7.63 25.96
CA SER A 15 -27.44 6.68 26.88
C SER A 15 -27.25 5.22 26.43
N HIS A 16 -27.24 4.29 27.38
CA HIS A 16 -27.18 2.85 27.11
C HIS A 16 -28.29 2.38 26.16
N ASP A 17 -29.52 2.86 26.38
CA ASP A 17 -30.66 2.48 25.56
C ASP A 17 -30.52 2.99 24.10
N GLN A 18 -29.83 4.11 23.87
CA GLN A 18 -29.50 4.58 22.52
C GLN A 18 -28.45 3.67 21.87
N LEU A 19 -27.40 3.27 22.61
CA LEU A 19 -26.37 2.36 22.10
C LEU A 19 -26.96 1.01 21.67
N ILE A 20 -27.85 0.44 22.49
CA ILE A 20 -28.58 -0.79 22.17
C ILE A 20 -29.38 -0.61 20.88
N ARG A 21 -30.17 0.48 20.76
CA ARG A 21 -30.98 0.76 19.56
C ARG A 21 -30.13 0.87 18.29
N LEU A 22 -28.97 1.52 18.37
CA LEU A 22 -28.04 1.63 17.24
C LEU A 22 -27.45 0.27 16.83
N SER A 23 -27.23 -0.62 17.80
CA SER A 23 -26.68 -1.96 17.56
C SER A 23 -27.69 -2.96 17.00
N GLN A 24 -29.00 -2.71 17.17
CA GLN A 24 -30.05 -3.68 16.87
C GLN A 24 -30.09 -4.13 15.40
N PRO A 25 -30.00 -3.24 14.39
CA PRO A 25 -29.98 -3.66 12.99
C PRO A 25 -28.78 -4.56 12.66
N ILE A 26 -27.62 -4.28 13.26
CA ILE A 26 -26.41 -5.08 13.10
C ILE A 26 -26.63 -6.46 13.72
N ARG A 27 -27.14 -6.52 14.96
CA ARG A 27 -27.43 -7.77 15.68
C ARG A 27 -28.38 -8.68 14.88
N GLU A 28 -29.48 -8.12 14.39
CA GLU A 28 -30.47 -8.86 13.60
C GLU A 28 -29.88 -9.39 12.29
N THR A 29 -29.15 -8.55 11.57
CA THR A 29 -28.53 -8.93 10.29
C THR A 29 -27.41 -9.96 10.48
N LEU A 30 -26.56 -9.76 11.48
CA LEU A 30 -25.47 -10.67 11.83
C LEU A 30 -26.00 -12.05 12.19
N SER A 31 -27.06 -12.13 13.00
CA SER A 31 -27.69 -13.41 13.38
C SER A 31 -28.15 -14.24 12.17
N ARG A 32 -28.73 -13.58 11.16
CA ARG A 32 -29.26 -14.20 9.93
C ARG A 32 -28.18 -14.53 8.90
N THR A 33 -27.02 -13.89 8.99
CA THR A 33 -25.96 -14.04 7.99
C THR A 33 -25.31 -15.42 8.15
N PRO A 34 -25.28 -16.27 7.09
CA PRO A 34 -24.61 -17.56 7.15
C PRO A 34 -23.09 -17.36 7.32
N TYR A 35 -22.49 -18.15 8.19
CA TYR A 35 -21.04 -18.13 8.43
C TYR A 35 -20.49 -19.53 8.36
N THR A 36 -19.47 -19.70 7.52
CA THR A 36 -18.66 -20.92 7.49
C THR A 36 -17.23 -20.50 7.81
N PRO A 37 -16.65 -20.98 8.93
CA PRO A 37 -15.30 -20.61 9.32
C PRO A 37 -14.30 -21.06 8.24
N PRO A 38 -13.24 -20.28 7.99
CA PRO A 38 -12.14 -20.70 7.13
C PRO A 38 -11.54 -22.03 7.59
N GLU A 39 -10.99 -22.80 6.64
CA GLU A 39 -10.33 -24.07 6.95
C GLU A 39 -9.19 -23.84 7.95
N GLY A 40 -9.17 -24.63 9.04
CA GLY A 40 -8.17 -24.51 10.10
C GLY A 40 -8.42 -23.40 11.13
N ALA A 41 -9.53 -22.65 11.04
CA ALA A 41 -9.84 -21.61 12.02
C ALA A 41 -10.15 -22.18 13.41
N THR A 42 -9.44 -21.69 14.42
CA THR A 42 -9.65 -22.05 15.83
C THR A 42 -10.68 -21.15 16.53
N VAL A 43 -11.04 -20.03 15.90
CA VAL A 43 -11.95 -19.01 16.44
C VAL A 43 -12.97 -18.62 15.37
N SER A 44 -14.22 -18.38 15.80
CA SER A 44 -15.26 -17.84 14.93
C SER A 44 -15.19 -16.30 14.91
N ILE A 45 -14.90 -15.71 13.75
CA ILE A 45 -14.89 -14.26 13.57
C ILE A 45 -16.30 -13.70 13.81
N LYS A 46 -17.34 -14.42 13.38
CA LYS A 46 -18.73 -14.03 13.66
C LYS A 46 -19.01 -13.90 15.16
N SER A 47 -18.59 -14.87 15.98
CA SER A 47 -18.79 -14.77 17.44
C SER A 47 -17.96 -13.68 18.08
N LEU A 48 -16.75 -13.43 17.56
CA LEU A 48 -15.93 -12.30 18.00
C LEU A 48 -16.66 -10.97 17.74
N LEU A 49 -17.24 -10.78 16.55
CA LEU A 49 -18.01 -9.58 16.24
C LEU A 49 -19.30 -9.46 17.07
N GLU A 50 -19.98 -10.57 17.35
CA GLU A 50 -21.15 -10.60 18.23
C GLU A 50 -20.81 -10.20 19.67
N SER A 51 -19.62 -10.59 20.17
CA SER A 51 -19.17 -10.22 21.52
C SER A 51 -18.89 -8.73 21.71
N LEU A 52 -18.63 -8.01 20.61
CA LEU A 52 -18.39 -6.56 20.62
C LEU A 52 -19.69 -5.73 20.64
N LEU A 53 -20.86 -6.38 20.48
CA LEU A 53 -22.14 -5.69 20.54
C LEU A 53 -22.59 -5.46 22.00
N PRO A 54 -23.17 -4.29 22.30
CA PRO A 54 -23.61 -3.92 23.65
C PRO A 54 -24.66 -4.91 24.16
N GLN A 55 -24.50 -5.39 25.39
CA GLN A 55 -25.40 -6.41 25.96
C GLN A 55 -26.65 -5.78 26.59
N GLU A 56 -27.77 -6.52 26.52
CA GLU A 56 -29.00 -6.16 27.24
C GLU A 56 -28.81 -6.51 28.73
N ILE A 57 -28.35 -5.54 29.51
CA ILE A 57 -28.17 -5.73 30.96
C ILE A 57 -29.50 -5.46 31.68
N PRO A 58 -29.93 -6.35 32.59
CA PRO A 58 -31.13 -6.13 33.40
C PRO A 58 -31.00 -4.87 34.29
N PRO A 59 -32.11 -4.17 34.58
CA PRO A 59 -32.08 -2.89 35.30
C PRO A 59 -31.41 -2.93 36.69
N SER A 60 -31.33 -4.10 37.33
CA SER A 60 -30.77 -4.31 38.67
C SER A 60 -29.27 -4.09 38.76
N ASP A 61 -28.53 -4.32 37.67
CA ASP A 61 -27.06 -4.12 37.62
C ASP A 61 -26.67 -2.71 37.16
N ARG A 62 -27.65 -1.84 36.85
CA ARG A 62 -27.43 -0.43 36.46
C ARG A 62 -27.18 0.49 37.66
N ILE A 63 -27.38 -0.02 38.89
CA ILE A 63 -27.23 0.72 40.14
C ILE A 63 -25.87 0.41 40.76
N ALA A 64 -24.81 0.95 40.16
CA ALA A 64 -23.57 1.24 40.88
C ALA A 64 -23.13 2.62 40.43
N GLY A 65 -23.36 3.63 41.26
CA GLY A 65 -22.92 5.01 41.05
C GLY A 65 -21.41 5.17 41.29
N ASP A 66 -20.60 4.36 40.61
CA ASP A 66 -19.16 4.21 40.83
C ASP A 66 -18.40 4.27 39.49
N GLU A 67 -17.13 4.66 39.52
CA GLU A 67 -16.29 4.84 38.32
C GLU A 67 -16.31 3.63 37.38
N ASP A 68 -16.45 2.42 37.93
CA ASP A 68 -16.55 1.14 37.21
C ASP A 68 -17.72 1.09 36.21
N SER A 69 -18.87 1.68 36.54
CA SER A 69 -20.03 1.71 35.65
C SER A 69 -19.80 2.61 34.44
N LYS A 70 -19.08 3.72 34.64
CA LYS A 70 -18.70 4.62 33.54
C LYS A 70 -17.67 3.95 32.65
N GLU A 71 -16.65 3.33 33.22
CA GLU A 71 -15.62 2.63 32.46
C GLU A 71 -16.18 1.47 31.65
N ARG A 72 -17.11 0.70 32.22
CA ARG A 72 -17.84 -0.34 31.50
C ARG A 72 -18.62 0.23 30.30
N PHE A 73 -19.32 1.35 30.47
CA PHE A 73 -20.04 1.98 29.39
C PHE A 73 -19.11 2.53 28.31
N ARG A 74 -17.97 3.11 28.68
CA ARG A 74 -16.91 3.54 27.74
C ARG A 74 -16.42 2.37 26.89
N LYS A 75 -16.15 1.24 27.55
CA LYS A 75 -15.77 -0.01 26.87
C LYS A 75 -16.85 -0.46 25.88
N GLU A 76 -18.12 -0.44 26.25
CA GLU A 76 -19.20 -0.83 25.33
C GLU A 76 -19.31 0.07 24.10
N ILE A 77 -19.09 1.38 24.24
CA ILE A 77 -19.04 2.29 23.09
C ILE A 77 -17.84 1.97 22.20
N ARG A 78 -16.65 1.74 22.80
CA ARG A 78 -15.44 1.37 22.06
C ARG A 78 -15.64 0.07 21.30
N ASP A 79 -16.12 -0.97 21.98
CA ASP A 79 -16.33 -2.30 21.42
C ASP A 79 -17.36 -2.22 20.28
N PHE A 80 -18.44 -1.44 20.46
CA PHE A 80 -19.41 -1.17 19.40
C PHE A 80 -18.78 -0.49 18.17
N CYS A 81 -17.92 0.51 18.39
CA CYS A 81 -17.19 1.19 17.30
C CYS A 81 -16.26 0.22 16.58
N LEU A 82 -15.56 -0.66 17.31
CA LEU A 82 -14.71 -1.71 16.76
C LEU A 82 -15.50 -2.75 15.95
N CYS A 83 -16.71 -3.12 16.41
CA CYS A 83 -17.61 -3.99 15.66
C CYS A 83 -17.98 -3.36 14.32
N CYS A 84 -18.42 -2.09 14.36
CA CYS A 84 -18.78 -1.37 13.14
C CYS A 84 -17.59 -1.22 12.19
N ALA A 85 -16.40 -0.94 12.72
CA ALA A 85 -15.18 -0.81 11.93
C ALA A 85 -14.80 -2.11 11.22
N ALA A 86 -14.85 -3.25 11.92
CA ALA A 86 -14.58 -4.54 11.33
C ALA A 86 -15.59 -4.89 10.22
N LEU A 87 -16.89 -4.66 10.47
CA LEU A 87 -17.93 -4.93 9.48
C LEU A 87 -17.80 -4.02 8.25
N ALA A 88 -17.58 -2.73 8.45
CA ALA A 88 -17.44 -1.77 7.37
C ALA A 88 -16.14 -1.98 6.57
N SER A 89 -15.10 -2.55 7.18
CA SER A 89 -13.85 -2.91 6.49
C SER A 89 -14.02 -3.99 5.43
N ALA A 90 -15.09 -4.80 5.47
CA ALA A 90 -15.32 -5.84 4.47
C ALA A 90 -15.67 -5.31 3.08
N GLU A 91 -15.96 -4.00 2.96
CA GLU A 91 -16.26 -3.40 1.66
C GLU A 91 -15.05 -3.44 0.73
N GLY A 92 -15.19 -4.17 -0.38
CA GLY A 92 -14.12 -4.32 -1.37
C GLY A 92 -13.01 -5.30 -0.96
N GLU A 93 -13.21 -6.07 0.11
CA GLU A 93 -12.28 -7.11 0.55
C GLU A 93 -12.67 -8.49 0.04
N ASP A 94 -11.71 -9.18 -0.58
CA ASP A 94 -11.88 -10.54 -1.09
C ASP A 94 -11.33 -11.61 -0.12
N SER A 95 -10.90 -11.21 1.09
CA SER A 95 -10.32 -12.13 2.07
C SER A 95 -11.34 -13.14 2.60
N PRO A 96 -10.96 -14.44 2.75
CA PRO A 96 -11.83 -15.48 3.30
C PRO A 96 -12.29 -15.18 4.75
N ASN A 97 -11.62 -14.26 5.45
CA ASN A 97 -11.99 -13.86 6.81
C ASN A 97 -13.23 -12.97 6.86
N VAL A 98 -13.53 -12.25 5.78
CA VAL A 98 -14.60 -11.23 5.74
C VAL A 98 -15.56 -11.37 4.55
N TYR A 99 -15.30 -12.22 3.56
CA TYR A 99 -16.18 -12.37 2.37
C TYR A 99 -17.63 -12.76 2.70
N TRP A 100 -17.87 -13.38 3.86
CA TRP A 100 -19.20 -13.77 4.34
C TRP A 100 -20.02 -12.56 4.84
N ILE A 101 -19.38 -11.42 5.09
CA ILE A 101 -20.03 -10.17 5.52
C ILE A 101 -20.79 -9.59 4.33
N THR A 102 -22.10 -9.52 4.45
CA THR A 102 -22.98 -9.09 3.35
C THR A 102 -23.00 -7.56 3.20
N LYS A 103 -23.41 -7.08 2.01
CA LYS A 103 -23.61 -5.65 1.76
C LYS A 103 -24.58 -5.02 2.76
N ASP A 104 -25.64 -5.74 3.15
CA ASP A 104 -26.60 -5.25 4.14
C ASP A 104 -25.95 -5.03 5.51
N LEU A 105 -25.04 -5.93 5.91
CA LEU A 105 -24.32 -5.83 7.19
C LEU A 105 -23.30 -4.68 7.17
N ILE A 106 -22.60 -4.47 6.05
CA ILE A 106 -21.71 -3.32 5.82
C ILE A 106 -22.51 -2.01 5.92
N LEU A 107 -23.67 -1.94 5.25
CA LEU A 107 -24.53 -0.76 5.26
C LEU A 107 -25.10 -0.49 6.66
N ALA A 108 -25.50 -1.53 7.40
CA ALA A 108 -25.96 -1.40 8.77
C ALA A 108 -24.87 -0.84 9.68
N ALA A 109 -23.63 -1.33 9.57
CA ALA A 109 -22.49 -0.82 10.35
C ALA A 109 -22.19 0.66 10.06
N LYS A 110 -22.12 1.04 8.77
CA LYS A 110 -21.91 2.43 8.37
C LYS A 110 -23.05 3.34 8.84
N SER A 111 -24.29 2.91 8.69
CA SER A 111 -25.47 3.66 9.14
C SER A 111 -25.47 3.85 10.65
N ALA A 112 -25.09 2.83 11.41
CA ALA A 112 -25.05 2.91 12.87
C ALA A 112 -23.98 3.91 13.34
N PHE A 113 -22.82 3.96 12.67
CA PHE A 113 -21.79 4.96 12.94
C PHE A 113 -22.24 6.39 12.60
N HIS A 114 -22.92 6.55 11.46
CA HIS A 114 -23.50 7.84 11.06
C HIS A 114 -24.49 8.35 12.11
N GLU A 115 -25.40 7.50 12.58
CA GLU A 115 -26.38 7.85 13.60
C GLU A 115 -25.74 8.07 14.99
N LEU A 116 -24.67 7.33 15.32
CA LEU A 116 -23.86 7.60 16.51
C LEU A 116 -23.26 9.01 16.48
N SER A 117 -22.71 9.43 15.34
CA SER A 117 -22.13 10.78 15.20
C SER A 117 -23.16 11.89 15.41
N LYS A 118 -24.41 11.69 14.93
CA LYS A 118 -25.53 12.62 15.15
C LYS A 118 -25.95 12.66 16.61
N ALA A 119 -26.07 11.51 17.26
CA ALA A 119 -26.50 11.41 18.64
C ALA A 119 -25.55 12.16 19.60
N VAL A 120 -24.27 12.21 19.25
CA VAL A 120 -23.21 12.85 20.03
C VAL A 120 -23.10 14.36 19.74
N SER A 121 -23.96 14.91 18.87
CA SER A 121 -23.96 16.32 18.47
C SER A 121 -22.60 16.81 17.93
N LEU A 122 -21.86 15.91 17.26
CA LEU A 122 -20.63 16.27 16.56
C LEU A 122 -20.97 16.86 15.20
N GLY A 123 -20.18 17.86 14.77
CA GLY A 123 -20.41 18.57 13.51
C GLY A 123 -20.17 17.69 12.28
N SER A 124 -19.43 16.60 12.42
CA SER A 124 -19.21 15.59 11.39
C SER A 124 -18.77 14.23 11.95
N GLU A 125 -18.95 13.15 11.18
CA GLU A 125 -18.41 11.82 11.50
C GLU A 125 -16.90 11.84 11.73
N ARG A 126 -16.18 12.69 11.00
CA ARG A 126 -14.72 12.83 11.12
C ARG A 126 -14.30 13.29 12.51
N GLU A 127 -15.08 14.14 13.16
CA GLU A 127 -14.82 14.57 14.53
C GLU A 127 -14.95 13.40 15.51
N LEU A 128 -15.94 12.52 15.30
CA LEU A 128 -16.14 11.33 16.11
C LEU A 128 -14.92 10.39 16.02
N PHE A 129 -14.39 10.15 14.81
CA PHE A 129 -13.20 9.33 14.64
C PHE A 129 -11.97 9.93 15.34
N VAL A 130 -11.79 11.25 15.26
CA VAL A 130 -10.67 11.93 15.91
C VAL A 130 -10.79 11.85 17.45
N GLU A 131 -12.01 11.96 18.00
CA GLU A 131 -12.23 11.81 19.45
C GLU A 131 -12.04 10.36 19.94
N LEU A 132 -12.41 9.36 19.13
CA LEU A 132 -12.34 7.94 19.52
C LEU A 132 -10.95 7.31 19.36
N MET A 133 -10.17 7.74 18.38
CA MET A 133 -8.87 7.13 18.06
C MET A 133 -7.89 7.02 19.24
N PRO A 134 -7.74 8.02 20.13
CA PRO A 134 -6.89 7.90 21.32
C PRO A 134 -7.23 6.74 22.25
N GLU A 135 -8.49 6.30 22.27
CA GLU A 135 -8.94 5.21 23.12
C GLU A 135 -8.95 3.86 22.39
N VAL A 136 -9.25 3.87 21.09
CA VAL A 136 -9.41 2.63 20.30
C VAL A 136 -8.08 2.12 19.76
N LEU A 137 -7.20 3.00 19.27
CA LEU A 137 -5.96 2.58 18.61
C LEU A 137 -4.97 1.87 19.53
N PRO A 138 -4.79 2.26 20.81
CA PRO A 138 -3.93 1.50 21.73
C PRO A 138 -4.40 0.07 21.94
N GLU A 139 -5.71 -0.15 22.07
CA GLU A 139 -6.32 -1.49 22.23
C GLU A 139 -6.10 -2.33 20.97
N VAL A 140 -6.38 -1.75 19.79
CA VAL A 140 -6.17 -2.42 18.50
C VAL A 140 -4.70 -2.80 18.32
N LYS A 141 -3.77 -1.90 18.64
CA LYS A 141 -2.33 -2.18 18.60
C LYS A 141 -1.97 -3.31 19.57
N GLY A 142 -2.55 -3.33 20.77
CA GLY A 142 -2.37 -4.39 21.77
C GLY A 142 -2.76 -5.75 21.21
N VAL A 143 -3.96 -5.87 20.65
CA VAL A 143 -4.48 -7.11 20.06
C VAL A 143 -3.60 -7.60 18.90
N ILE A 144 -3.12 -6.71 18.03
CA ILE A 144 -2.21 -7.10 16.94
C ILE A 144 -0.88 -7.60 17.51
N ARG A 145 -0.35 -6.95 18.54
CA ARG A 145 0.92 -7.32 19.16
C ARG A 145 0.85 -8.66 19.89
N GLU A 146 -0.26 -9.01 20.51
CA GLU A 146 -0.42 -10.24 21.29
C GLU A 146 -0.20 -11.53 20.49
N SER A 147 -0.48 -11.53 19.17
CA SER A 147 -0.19 -12.68 18.31
C SER A 147 1.11 -12.55 17.51
N SER A 148 1.82 -11.43 17.64
CA SER A 148 3.15 -11.26 17.06
C SER A 148 4.16 -12.19 17.72
N ILE A 149 5.16 -12.62 16.96
CA ILE A 149 6.31 -13.34 17.50
C ILE A 149 7.34 -12.27 17.84
N ASP A 150 7.54 -12.00 19.13
CA ASP A 150 8.55 -11.04 19.56
C ASP A 150 9.92 -11.66 19.32
N THR A 151 10.66 -11.19 18.30
CA THR A 151 12.00 -11.72 17.98
C THR A 151 13.04 -11.38 19.04
N GLU A 152 12.69 -10.53 20.01
CA GLU A 152 13.53 -10.14 21.13
C GLU A 152 13.27 -10.95 22.41
N GLU A 153 12.16 -11.69 22.48
CA GLU A 153 11.85 -12.56 23.62
C GLU A 153 12.38 -13.98 23.37
N GLU A 154 13.36 -14.41 24.16
CA GLU A 154 13.94 -15.77 24.11
C GLU A 154 12.96 -16.87 24.58
N GLU A 155 11.77 -16.49 25.08
CA GLU A 155 10.77 -17.44 25.56
C GLU A 155 9.92 -17.99 24.42
N ILE A 156 10.18 -19.25 24.06
CA ILE A 156 9.35 -20.01 23.13
C ILE A 156 8.00 -20.30 23.80
N VAL A 157 6.99 -19.49 23.51
CA VAL A 157 5.62 -19.72 23.95
C VAL A 157 5.05 -20.96 23.24
N PRO A 158 4.44 -21.93 23.95
CA PRO A 158 3.80 -23.08 23.32
C PRO A 158 2.70 -22.64 22.34
N ALA A 159 2.59 -23.28 21.17
CA ALA A 159 1.58 -22.95 20.16
C ALA A 159 0.12 -23.02 20.69
N SER A 160 -0.13 -23.78 21.76
CA SER A 160 -1.44 -23.86 22.42
C SER A 160 -1.76 -22.68 23.35
N ALA A 161 -0.77 -21.85 23.68
CA ALA A 161 -0.92 -20.66 24.51
C ALA A 161 -0.89 -19.35 23.69
N GLN A 162 -0.61 -19.43 22.39
CA GLN A 162 -0.55 -18.27 21.51
C GLN A 162 -1.96 -17.74 21.19
N VAL A 163 -2.14 -16.42 21.27
CA VAL A 163 -3.41 -15.78 20.93
C VAL A 163 -3.75 -16.07 19.45
N PRO A 164 -4.97 -16.54 19.13
CA PRO A 164 -5.32 -16.89 17.76
C PRO A 164 -5.20 -15.68 16.82
N VAL A 165 -4.50 -15.88 15.70
CA VAL A 165 -4.23 -14.85 14.67
C VAL A 165 -5.49 -14.16 14.14
N ALA A 166 -6.65 -14.83 14.19
CA ALA A 166 -7.93 -14.26 13.81
C ALA A 166 -8.26 -12.95 14.54
N HIS A 167 -7.83 -12.80 15.80
CA HIS A 167 -8.01 -11.55 16.56
C HIS A 167 -7.18 -10.42 15.95
N ALA A 168 -5.90 -10.66 15.63
CA ALA A 168 -5.04 -9.66 14.99
C ALA A 168 -5.52 -9.32 13.58
N ILE A 169 -6.06 -10.27 12.81
CA ILE A 169 -6.65 -10.01 11.50
C ILE A 169 -7.83 -9.03 11.63
N VAL A 170 -8.76 -9.31 12.56
CA VAL A 170 -9.90 -8.41 12.81
C VAL A 170 -9.44 -7.05 13.33
N ALA A 171 -8.46 -7.01 14.23
CA ALA A 171 -7.88 -5.77 14.73
C ALA A 171 -7.21 -4.94 13.63
N ALA A 172 -6.49 -5.58 12.71
CA ALA A 172 -5.83 -4.90 11.59
C ALA A 172 -6.84 -4.34 10.57
N LEU A 173 -7.94 -5.07 10.35
CA LEU A 173 -9.08 -4.60 9.55
C LEU A 173 -9.76 -3.37 10.19
N GLN A 174 -10.00 -3.43 11.50
CA GLN A 174 -10.52 -2.30 12.29
C GLN A 174 -9.60 -1.09 12.20
N PHE A 175 -8.30 -1.31 12.40
CA PHE A 175 -7.25 -0.30 12.28
C PHE A 175 -7.32 0.42 10.93
N ARG A 176 -7.23 -0.34 9.83
CA ARG A 176 -7.23 0.21 8.48
C ARG A 176 -8.49 1.03 8.23
N TRP A 177 -9.66 0.49 8.57
CA TRP A 177 -10.91 1.19 8.33
C TRP A 177 -10.96 2.50 9.13
N LEU A 178 -10.64 2.48 10.43
CA LEU A 178 -10.63 3.69 11.27
C LEU A 178 -9.69 4.76 10.72
N VAL A 179 -8.47 4.38 10.35
CA VAL A 179 -7.46 5.31 9.78
C VAL A 179 -7.96 5.93 8.47
N SER A 180 -8.62 5.14 7.61
CA SER A 180 -9.14 5.63 6.32
C SER A 180 -10.26 6.68 6.46
N GLN A 181 -10.92 6.78 7.63
CA GLN A 181 -11.97 7.77 7.86
C GLN A 181 -11.44 9.17 8.17
N VAL A 182 -10.15 9.32 8.48
CA VAL A 182 -9.53 10.59 8.84
C VAL A 182 -8.50 11.00 7.79
N SER A 183 -8.61 12.23 7.27
CA SER A 183 -7.71 12.80 6.27
C SER A 183 -6.96 14.03 6.79
N TYR A 184 -6.13 14.64 5.94
CA TYR A 184 -5.56 15.96 6.19
C TYR A 184 -6.65 16.99 6.57
N PRO A 185 -6.43 17.89 7.56
CA PRO A 185 -5.24 18.03 8.41
C PRO A 185 -5.31 17.27 9.75
N ASN A 186 -6.36 16.49 10.00
CA ASN A 186 -6.56 15.87 11.32
C ASN A 186 -5.71 14.62 11.53
N LEU A 187 -5.43 13.86 10.46
CA LEU A 187 -4.61 12.65 10.54
C LEU A 187 -3.20 12.93 11.08
N GLY A 188 -2.60 14.06 10.69
CA GLY A 188 -1.28 14.48 11.16
C GLY A 188 -1.20 14.68 12.68
N LYS A 189 -2.31 15.07 13.33
CA LYS A 189 -2.38 15.22 14.80
C LYS A 189 -2.39 13.89 15.54
N LEU A 190 -2.70 12.79 14.83
CA LEU A 190 -2.86 11.44 15.38
C LEU A 190 -1.67 10.54 15.01
N CYS A 191 -0.62 11.09 14.39
CA CYS A 191 0.53 10.33 13.90
C CYS A 191 1.22 9.49 15.01
N SER A 192 1.27 10.01 16.23
CA SER A 192 1.83 9.32 17.41
C SER A 192 1.06 8.07 17.82
N LEU A 193 -0.19 7.92 17.39
CA LEU A 193 -1.02 6.74 17.61
C LEU A 193 -1.03 5.84 16.37
N VAL A 194 -1.24 6.45 15.20
CA VAL A 194 -1.45 5.74 13.94
C VAL A 194 -0.16 5.07 13.45
N ILE A 195 0.98 5.77 13.46
CA ILE A 195 2.23 5.23 12.90
C ILE A 195 2.73 4.02 13.71
N PRO A 196 2.80 4.05 15.05
CA PRO A 196 3.20 2.87 15.80
C PRO A 196 2.26 1.67 15.60
N CYS A 197 0.95 1.90 15.45
CA CYS A 197 0.00 0.82 15.18
C CYS A 197 0.21 0.23 13.77
N ALA A 198 0.44 1.07 12.75
CA ALA A 198 0.74 0.62 11.40
C ALA A 198 2.06 -0.17 11.34
N LEU A 199 3.10 0.27 12.05
CA LEU A 199 4.37 -0.46 12.17
C LEU A 199 4.16 -1.83 12.84
N THR A 200 3.39 -1.90 13.93
CA THR A 200 3.06 -3.18 14.58
C THR A 200 2.34 -4.15 13.63
N ALA A 201 1.41 -3.66 12.81
CA ALA A 201 0.77 -4.50 11.78
C ALA A 201 1.75 -4.95 10.68
N LEU A 202 2.67 -4.07 10.27
CA LEU A 202 3.65 -4.33 9.23
C LEU A 202 4.76 -5.31 9.66
N ASP A 203 5.07 -5.36 10.96
CA ASP A 203 6.03 -6.29 11.58
C ASP A 203 5.38 -7.66 11.91
N HIS A 204 4.06 -7.79 11.83
CA HIS A 204 3.35 -9.03 12.13
C HIS A 204 3.70 -10.14 11.11
N TRP A 205 3.72 -11.42 11.50
CA TRP A 205 4.11 -12.51 10.61
C TRP A 205 3.04 -12.90 9.57
N SER A 206 1.75 -12.77 9.90
CA SER A 206 0.64 -13.08 8.98
C SER A 206 0.56 -12.07 7.83
N PRO A 207 0.47 -12.55 6.57
CA PRO A 207 0.34 -11.68 5.40
C PRO A 207 -0.95 -10.85 5.43
N GLU A 208 -2.05 -11.40 5.93
CA GLU A 208 -3.32 -10.67 6.03
C GLU A 208 -3.20 -9.43 6.93
N VAL A 209 -2.52 -9.56 8.08
CA VAL A 209 -2.27 -8.43 8.99
C VAL A 209 -1.34 -7.40 8.36
N LYS A 210 -0.24 -7.87 7.73
CA LYS A 210 0.72 -7.01 7.03
C LYS A 210 0.05 -6.19 5.94
N GLU A 211 -0.81 -6.80 5.14
CA GLU A 211 -1.52 -6.12 4.05
C GLU A 211 -2.36 -4.95 4.58
N GLN A 212 -3.09 -5.14 5.68
CA GLN A 212 -3.85 -4.06 6.31
C GLN A 212 -2.95 -2.94 6.81
N GLY A 213 -1.78 -3.28 7.36
CA GLY A 213 -0.73 -2.32 7.71
C GLY A 213 -0.24 -1.51 6.51
N MET A 214 0.05 -2.18 5.38
CA MET A 214 0.48 -1.53 4.14
C MET A 214 -0.60 -0.59 3.57
N LEU A 215 -1.87 -1.03 3.52
CA LEU A 215 -3.00 -0.21 3.08
C LEU A 215 -3.18 1.03 3.97
N SER A 216 -3.02 0.87 5.28
CA SER A 216 -3.06 1.99 6.23
C SER A 216 -1.93 2.98 5.94
N PHE A 217 -0.72 2.50 5.69
CA PHE A 217 0.41 3.33 5.28
C PHE A 217 0.22 4.03 3.94
N ILE A 218 -0.43 3.40 2.97
CA ILE A 218 -0.79 4.03 1.70
C ILE A 218 -1.73 5.22 1.95
N HIS A 219 -2.75 5.04 2.79
CA HIS A 219 -3.64 6.13 3.19
C HIS A 219 -2.89 7.26 3.90
N ILE A 220 -2.01 6.92 4.85
CA ILE A 220 -1.15 7.87 5.58
C ILE A 220 -0.29 8.68 4.61
N GLY A 221 0.43 8.02 3.68
CA GLY A 221 1.30 8.68 2.71
C GLY A 221 0.55 9.64 1.79
N ASN A 222 -0.69 9.30 1.41
CA ASN A 222 -1.54 10.13 0.56
C ASN A 222 -2.23 11.29 1.31
N ASN A 223 -2.33 11.24 2.64
CA ASN A 223 -3.13 12.18 3.44
C ASN A 223 -2.33 12.93 4.52
N MET A 224 -1.01 12.73 4.61
CA MET A 224 -0.14 13.47 5.54
C MET A 224 0.87 14.31 4.79
N ASN A 225 1.25 15.44 5.38
CA ASN A 225 2.34 16.23 4.82
C ASN A 225 3.69 15.66 5.26
N ALA A 226 4.72 15.92 4.47
CA ALA A 226 6.03 15.33 4.74
C ALA A 226 6.74 15.88 5.99
N ALA A 227 6.31 17.01 6.58
CA ALA A 227 6.85 17.48 7.85
C ALA A 227 6.26 16.71 9.05
N GLU A 228 5.07 16.14 8.91
CA GLU A 228 4.49 15.26 9.93
C GLU A 228 5.13 13.87 9.88
N LEU A 229 5.46 13.38 8.68
CA LEU A 229 6.11 12.08 8.48
C LEU A 229 7.60 12.07 8.84
N SER A 230 8.30 13.21 8.75
CA SER A 230 9.75 13.27 8.97
C SER A 230 10.20 12.80 10.36
N TRP A 231 9.31 12.84 11.36
CA TRP A 231 9.61 12.36 12.71
C TRP A 231 9.70 10.84 12.81
N TYR A 232 9.16 10.11 11.83
CA TYR A 232 9.07 8.66 11.80
C TYR A 232 9.76 8.04 10.58
N GLU A 233 10.41 8.87 9.76
CA GLU A 233 11.05 8.50 8.49
C GLU A 233 11.91 7.25 8.61
N GLU A 234 12.85 7.23 9.55
CA GLU A 234 13.79 6.11 9.73
C GLU A 234 13.06 4.80 10.04
N ALA A 235 12.11 4.82 10.97
CA ALA A 235 11.36 3.62 11.37
C ALA A 235 10.47 3.10 10.22
N ILE A 236 9.83 4.01 9.50
CA ILE A 236 8.96 3.68 8.37
C ILE A 236 9.77 3.06 7.23
N LEU A 237 10.88 3.70 6.84
CA LEU A 237 11.68 3.24 5.70
C LEU A 237 12.46 1.98 6.00
N ASP A 238 12.88 1.79 7.26
CA ASP A 238 13.46 0.52 7.70
C ASP A 238 12.44 -0.62 7.61
N ALA A 239 11.22 -0.41 8.11
CA ALA A 239 10.15 -1.41 8.04
C ALA A 239 9.77 -1.76 6.58
N CYS A 240 9.76 -0.78 5.68
CA CYS A 240 9.59 -1.01 4.23
C CYS A 240 10.73 -1.89 3.68
N CYS A 241 11.99 -1.56 3.99
CA CYS A 241 13.14 -2.34 3.54
C CYS A 241 13.08 -3.80 4.05
N ARG A 242 12.72 -4.01 5.32
CA ARG A 242 12.59 -5.35 5.91
C ARG A 242 11.49 -6.19 5.24
N ASN A 243 10.44 -5.55 4.73
CA ASN A 243 9.32 -6.25 4.09
C ASN A 243 9.56 -6.62 2.62
N ILE A 244 10.50 -5.97 1.93
CA ILE A 244 10.87 -6.29 0.53
C ILE A 244 11.26 -7.77 0.34
N PRO A 245 12.16 -8.35 1.13
CA PRO A 245 12.52 -9.77 1.00
C PRO A 245 11.58 -10.73 1.74
N ALA A 246 10.72 -10.24 2.64
CA ALA A 246 9.98 -11.07 3.59
C ALA A 246 8.50 -11.29 3.25
N SER A 247 7.98 -10.63 2.22
CA SER A 247 6.53 -10.57 1.93
C SER A 247 6.26 -10.84 0.44
N ASP A 248 6.74 -12.00 -0.03
CA ASP A 248 6.65 -12.46 -1.44
C ASP A 248 5.22 -12.45 -2.00
N GLU A 249 4.24 -12.83 -1.18
CA GLU A 249 2.82 -12.91 -1.54
C GLU A 249 2.18 -11.52 -1.68
N LEU A 250 2.74 -10.52 -0.99
CA LEU A 250 2.25 -9.14 -0.97
C LEU A 250 3.09 -8.20 -1.83
N TRP A 251 3.90 -8.74 -2.76
CA TRP A 251 4.90 -7.98 -3.50
C TRP A 251 4.37 -6.68 -4.11
N HIS A 252 3.17 -6.72 -4.70
CA HIS A 252 2.55 -5.51 -5.27
C HIS A 252 2.38 -4.41 -4.23
N ARG A 253 1.82 -4.75 -3.06
CA ARG A 253 1.62 -3.81 -1.94
C ARG A 253 2.94 -3.34 -1.35
N VAL A 254 3.91 -4.23 -1.22
CA VAL A 254 5.25 -3.90 -0.73
C VAL A 254 5.91 -2.84 -1.61
N VAL A 255 5.86 -3.00 -2.94
CA VAL A 255 6.41 -2.00 -3.86
C VAL A 255 5.63 -0.69 -3.75
N GLU A 256 4.30 -0.75 -3.77
CA GLU A 256 3.43 0.44 -3.69
C GLU A 256 3.72 1.29 -2.45
N VAL A 257 3.70 0.66 -1.27
CA VAL A 257 3.93 1.35 0.00
C VAL A 257 5.36 1.88 0.10
N SER A 258 6.34 1.11 -0.39
CA SER A 258 7.76 1.49 -0.33
C SER A 258 8.05 2.70 -1.23
N VAL A 259 7.57 2.69 -2.47
CA VAL A 259 7.73 3.82 -3.39
C VAL A 259 7.06 5.07 -2.85
N LEU A 260 5.82 4.95 -2.39
CA LEU A 260 5.06 6.07 -1.85
C LEU A 260 5.78 6.69 -0.64
N LEU A 261 6.09 5.90 0.38
CA LEU A 261 6.67 6.42 1.61
C LEU A 261 8.08 6.94 1.41
N LEU A 262 8.90 6.30 0.56
CA LEU A 262 10.22 6.80 0.19
C LEU A 262 10.13 8.17 -0.47
N THR A 263 9.27 8.33 -1.47
CA THR A 263 9.13 9.60 -2.19
C THR A 263 8.44 10.69 -1.36
N CYS A 264 7.50 10.34 -0.49
CA CYS A 264 6.88 11.27 0.45
C CYS A 264 7.87 11.80 1.51
N THR A 265 8.71 10.92 2.07
CA THR A 265 9.65 11.29 3.14
C THR A 265 10.91 11.96 2.60
N GLN A 266 11.56 11.34 1.61
CA GLN A 266 12.83 11.84 1.05
C GLN A 266 12.65 12.97 0.04
N ARG A 267 11.44 13.12 -0.52
CA ARG A 267 11.11 14.13 -1.54
C ARG A 267 12.15 14.10 -2.67
N MET A 268 12.68 15.27 -3.04
CA MET A 268 13.69 15.47 -4.08
C MET A 268 15.11 15.47 -3.51
N ASN A 269 15.40 14.67 -2.46
CA ASN A 269 16.77 14.45 -1.98
C ASN A 269 17.36 13.16 -2.58
N PRO A 270 17.86 13.19 -3.83
CA PRO A 270 18.40 11.99 -4.48
C PRO A 270 19.65 11.43 -3.81
N ARG A 271 20.29 12.19 -2.90
CA ARG A 271 21.48 11.76 -2.15
C ARG A 271 21.12 10.98 -0.88
N SER A 272 19.85 10.83 -0.57
CA SER A 272 19.44 10.03 0.58
C SER A 272 19.87 8.59 0.39
N PHE A 273 20.53 8.03 1.41
CA PHE A 273 20.90 6.62 1.46
C PHE A 273 19.67 5.70 1.33
N TRP A 274 18.49 6.16 1.72
CA TRP A 274 17.25 5.38 1.60
C TRP A 274 16.87 5.05 0.16
N PHE A 275 17.17 5.94 -0.81
CA PHE A 275 16.96 5.64 -2.22
C PHE A 275 17.83 4.47 -2.69
N GLU A 276 19.12 4.52 -2.35
CA GLU A 276 20.07 3.46 -2.71
C GLU A 276 19.70 2.13 -2.06
N ARG A 277 19.42 2.13 -0.75
CA ARG A 277 19.08 0.94 0.03
C ARG A 277 17.81 0.29 -0.51
N MET A 278 16.73 1.05 -0.62
CA MET A 278 15.42 0.52 -1.00
C MET A 278 15.39 0.00 -2.45
N LEU A 279 15.96 0.77 -3.39
CA LEU A 279 16.06 0.32 -4.79
C LEU A 279 16.94 -0.94 -4.89
N SER A 280 18.02 -1.02 -4.10
CA SER A 280 18.90 -2.18 -4.11
C SER A 280 18.22 -3.45 -3.62
N GLU A 281 17.40 -3.36 -2.57
CA GLU A 281 16.58 -4.46 -2.07
C GLU A 281 15.53 -4.90 -3.09
N MET A 282 14.81 -3.95 -3.72
CA MET A 282 13.82 -4.26 -4.75
C MET A 282 14.46 -4.98 -5.94
N LEU A 283 15.59 -4.46 -6.44
CA LEU A 283 16.33 -5.09 -7.54
C LEU A 283 16.84 -6.47 -7.15
N ALA A 284 17.30 -6.66 -5.90
CA ALA A 284 17.81 -7.95 -5.44
C ALA A 284 16.70 -9.00 -5.40
N HIS A 285 15.50 -8.59 -4.97
CA HIS A 285 14.33 -9.43 -5.00
C HIS A 285 13.95 -9.84 -6.44
N LEU A 286 13.95 -8.89 -7.38
CA LEU A 286 13.64 -9.15 -8.80
C LEU A 286 14.69 -10.04 -9.48
N GLU A 287 15.98 -9.86 -9.16
CA GLU A 287 17.08 -10.66 -9.70
C GLU A 287 17.01 -12.13 -9.26
N ARG A 288 16.39 -12.44 -8.11
CA ARG A 288 16.16 -13.83 -7.67
C ARG A 288 15.09 -14.55 -8.50
N GLN A 289 14.09 -13.82 -8.98
CA GLN A 289 12.98 -14.37 -9.75
C GLN A 289 12.62 -13.50 -10.97
N PRO A 290 13.55 -13.32 -11.93
CA PRO A 290 13.38 -12.34 -13.01
C PRO A 290 12.21 -12.70 -13.95
N PHE A 291 11.82 -13.97 -14.04
CA PHE A 291 10.74 -14.41 -14.92
C PHE A 291 9.35 -14.44 -14.27
N ASN A 292 9.23 -14.04 -13.00
CA ASN A 292 7.92 -13.91 -12.36
C ASN A 292 7.16 -12.69 -12.95
N LYS A 293 6.06 -12.98 -13.65
CA LYS A 293 5.28 -12.00 -14.40
C LYS A 293 4.62 -10.95 -13.52
N GLU A 294 4.00 -11.38 -12.43
CA GLU A 294 3.30 -10.47 -11.54
C GLU A 294 4.27 -9.52 -10.84
N ARG A 295 5.44 -10.05 -10.44
CA ARG A 295 6.47 -9.25 -9.76
C ARG A 295 7.07 -8.16 -10.64
N ARG A 296 7.47 -8.50 -11.87
CA ARG A 296 8.02 -7.52 -12.82
C ARG A 296 7.00 -6.46 -13.19
N ILE A 297 5.74 -6.85 -13.44
CA ILE A 297 4.68 -5.90 -13.80
C ILE A 297 4.40 -4.95 -12.65
N ALA A 298 4.27 -5.45 -11.42
CA ALA A 298 4.03 -4.62 -10.25
C ALA A 298 5.14 -3.57 -10.08
N TRP A 299 6.40 -4.01 -10.14
CA TRP A 299 7.54 -3.11 -9.99
C TRP A 299 7.63 -2.07 -11.11
N LEU A 300 7.55 -2.48 -12.36
CA LEU A 300 7.64 -1.56 -13.50
C LEU A 300 6.51 -0.52 -13.49
N THR A 301 5.32 -0.91 -13.05
CA THR A 301 4.16 -0.01 -12.94
C THR A 301 4.42 1.09 -11.90
N LEU A 302 5.02 0.73 -10.76
CA LEU A 302 5.06 1.59 -9.58
C LEU A 302 6.38 2.34 -9.38
N ILE A 303 7.50 1.93 -10.01
CA ILE A 303 8.84 2.45 -9.67
C ILE A 303 9.15 3.87 -10.15
N GLU A 304 8.41 4.41 -11.12
CA GLU A 304 8.74 5.69 -11.78
C GLU A 304 8.95 6.88 -10.82
N PRO A 305 8.14 7.10 -9.76
CA PRO A 305 8.39 8.18 -8.81
C PRO A 305 9.78 8.10 -8.15
N VAL A 306 10.31 6.90 -7.92
CA VAL A 306 11.67 6.71 -7.39
C VAL A 306 12.70 7.14 -8.42
N PHE A 307 12.50 6.80 -9.69
CA PHE A 307 13.38 7.26 -10.76
C PHE A 307 13.36 8.78 -10.86
N ASP A 308 12.19 9.41 -10.88
CA ASP A 308 12.07 10.87 -10.95
C ASP A 308 12.77 11.56 -9.77
N ALA A 309 12.64 11.01 -8.56
CA ALA A 309 13.30 11.54 -7.38
C ALA A 309 14.83 11.36 -7.41
N MET A 310 15.34 10.23 -7.91
CA MET A 310 16.78 9.94 -8.01
C MET A 310 17.46 10.67 -9.17
N GLY A 311 16.79 10.88 -10.30
CA GLY A 311 17.32 11.52 -11.49
C GLY A 311 18.64 10.90 -11.97
N LEU A 312 19.72 11.70 -12.00
CA LEU A 312 21.05 11.25 -12.44
C LEU A 312 21.64 10.13 -11.57
N PHE A 313 21.22 9.99 -10.31
CA PHE A 313 21.77 8.98 -9.40
C PHE A 313 21.35 7.56 -9.76
N ILE A 314 20.35 7.37 -10.65
CA ILE A 314 19.99 6.07 -11.21
C ILE A 314 21.19 5.42 -11.92
N LEU A 315 22.16 6.21 -12.42
CA LEU A 315 23.39 5.72 -13.06
C LEU A 315 24.12 4.65 -12.23
N ALA A 316 24.09 4.74 -10.91
CA ALA A 316 24.69 3.74 -10.01
C ALA A 316 24.06 2.34 -10.15
N HIS A 317 22.78 2.27 -10.55
CA HIS A 317 22.02 1.03 -10.67
C HIS A 317 21.89 0.53 -12.11
N PHE A 318 22.49 1.21 -13.09
CA PHE A 318 22.37 0.88 -14.51
C PHE A 318 22.69 -0.57 -14.81
N ARG A 319 23.78 -1.10 -14.26
CA ARG A 319 24.18 -2.49 -14.51
C ARG A 319 23.06 -3.48 -14.18
N ARG A 320 22.38 -3.28 -13.06
CA ARG A 320 21.32 -4.16 -12.56
C ARG A 320 20.02 -3.94 -13.33
N ILE A 321 19.64 -2.67 -13.50
CA ILE A 321 18.42 -2.30 -14.23
C ILE A 321 18.49 -2.77 -15.70
N PHE A 322 19.56 -2.45 -16.42
CA PHE A 322 19.71 -2.86 -17.83
C PHE A 322 19.79 -4.37 -17.98
N ALA A 323 20.40 -5.10 -17.03
CA ALA A 323 20.41 -6.56 -17.08
C ALA A 323 19.00 -7.15 -17.02
N LEU A 324 18.14 -6.64 -16.15
CA LEU A 324 16.73 -7.05 -16.09
C LEU A 324 15.95 -6.57 -17.31
N PHE A 325 16.15 -5.33 -17.76
CA PHE A 325 15.41 -4.75 -18.88
C PHE A 325 15.70 -5.45 -20.19
N PHE A 326 16.95 -5.82 -20.48
CA PHE A 326 17.24 -6.60 -21.68
C PHE A 326 16.59 -7.99 -21.66
N GLN A 327 16.37 -8.59 -20.48
CA GLN A 327 15.59 -9.84 -20.40
C GLN A 327 14.10 -9.58 -20.61
N TRP A 328 13.55 -8.56 -19.96
CA TRP A 328 12.11 -8.29 -19.95
C TRP A 328 11.59 -7.62 -21.22
N MET A 329 12.47 -6.94 -21.98
CA MET A 329 12.16 -6.36 -23.29
C MET A 329 11.67 -7.41 -24.29
N HIS A 330 12.11 -8.66 -24.12
CA HIS A 330 11.75 -9.80 -24.97
C HIS A 330 10.80 -10.78 -24.27
N ALA A 331 10.12 -10.37 -23.19
CA ALA A 331 9.13 -11.21 -22.53
C ALA A 331 7.93 -11.55 -23.45
N ASP A 332 7.29 -12.69 -23.21
CA ASP A 332 6.18 -13.18 -24.03
C ASP A 332 4.91 -12.31 -23.93
N ASP A 333 4.77 -11.51 -22.88
CA ASP A 333 3.60 -10.65 -22.68
C ASP A 333 3.86 -9.19 -23.03
N ASP A 334 2.96 -8.63 -23.84
CA ASP A 334 3.07 -7.25 -24.33
C ASP A 334 3.05 -6.20 -23.21
N LYS A 335 2.40 -6.49 -22.07
CA LYS A 335 2.32 -5.56 -20.93
C LYS A 335 3.71 -5.32 -20.32
N THR A 336 4.49 -6.37 -20.10
CA THR A 336 5.87 -6.25 -19.62
C THR A 336 6.72 -5.44 -20.59
N VAL A 337 6.65 -5.75 -21.88
CA VAL A 337 7.44 -5.07 -22.92
C VAL A 337 7.15 -3.57 -22.94
N ILE A 338 5.87 -3.18 -22.96
CA ILE A 338 5.46 -1.76 -22.97
C ILE A 338 5.99 -1.06 -21.72
N LEU A 339 5.79 -1.63 -20.54
CA LEU A 339 6.25 -1.04 -19.28
C LEU A 339 7.79 -0.89 -19.24
N VAL A 340 8.55 -1.85 -19.77
CA VAL A 340 10.01 -1.73 -19.89
C VAL A 340 10.40 -0.55 -20.78
N LEU A 341 9.74 -0.40 -21.94
CA LEU A 341 10.03 0.71 -22.86
C LEU A 341 9.69 2.07 -22.23
N GLU A 342 8.58 2.17 -21.50
CA GLU A 342 8.19 3.37 -20.74
C GLU A 342 9.23 3.71 -19.68
N ARG A 343 9.66 2.73 -18.86
CA ARG A 343 10.68 2.95 -17.83
C ARG A 343 12.05 3.27 -18.43
N LEU A 344 12.44 2.66 -19.54
CA LEU A 344 13.64 3.03 -20.29
C LEU A 344 13.59 4.48 -20.77
N HIS A 345 12.44 4.92 -21.27
CA HIS A 345 12.28 6.29 -21.73
C HIS A 345 12.52 7.27 -20.58
N THR A 346 11.91 7.02 -19.42
CA THR A 346 12.11 7.80 -18.20
C THR A 346 13.60 7.83 -17.80
N ILE A 347 14.27 6.67 -17.75
CA ILE A 347 15.69 6.60 -17.37
C ILE A 347 16.58 7.39 -18.34
N ILE A 348 16.41 7.23 -19.65
CA ILE A 348 17.24 7.92 -20.65
C ILE A 348 17.01 9.43 -20.56
N LYS A 349 15.75 9.85 -20.41
CA LYS A 349 15.38 11.26 -20.27
C LYS A 349 16.01 11.90 -19.03
N LEU A 350 15.97 11.22 -17.89
CA LEU A 350 16.51 11.71 -16.61
C LEU A 350 18.04 11.74 -16.56
N THR A 351 18.68 10.73 -17.15
CA THR A 351 20.14 10.56 -17.03
C THR A 351 20.91 11.16 -18.19
N TRP A 352 20.24 11.46 -19.31
CA TRP A 352 20.82 12.04 -20.52
C TRP A 352 22.12 11.32 -20.92
N ILE A 353 22.02 10.00 -21.09
CA ILE A 353 23.15 9.07 -21.15
C ILE A 353 24.21 9.50 -22.18
N ARG A 354 25.25 10.27 -21.78
CA ARG A 354 26.28 10.82 -22.70
C ARG A 354 27.43 9.89 -23.01
N LYS A 355 27.71 8.90 -22.15
CA LYS A 355 28.76 7.89 -22.31
C LYS A 355 28.37 6.62 -21.55
N SER A 356 27.66 5.71 -22.18
CA SER A 356 27.24 4.46 -21.56
C SER A 356 27.64 3.26 -22.41
N PRO A 357 28.16 2.19 -21.79
CA PRO A 357 28.46 0.95 -22.48
C PRO A 357 27.20 0.22 -22.97
N TYR A 358 26.00 0.65 -22.55
CA TYR A 358 24.75 -0.01 -22.89
C TYR A 358 24.10 0.51 -24.19
N ILE A 359 24.57 1.62 -24.77
CA ILE A 359 23.90 2.24 -25.93
C ILE A 359 23.90 1.34 -27.15
N GLU A 360 25.04 0.76 -27.51
CA GLU A 360 25.16 -0.12 -28.68
C GLU A 360 24.22 -1.32 -28.54
N ARG A 361 24.30 -2.01 -27.40
CA ARG A 361 23.39 -3.12 -27.10
C ARG A 361 21.93 -2.68 -27.09
N LEU A 362 21.60 -1.54 -26.49
CA LEU A 362 20.22 -1.06 -26.44
C LEU A 362 19.64 -0.81 -27.84
N VAL A 363 20.43 -0.24 -28.76
CA VAL A 363 20.00 -0.07 -30.16
C VAL A 363 19.77 -1.44 -30.81
N ASP A 364 20.67 -2.40 -30.62
CA ASP A 364 20.53 -3.75 -31.17
C ASP A 364 19.26 -4.47 -30.64
N GLU A 365 19.01 -4.41 -29.33
CA GLU A 365 17.85 -5.04 -28.69
C GLU A 365 16.53 -4.36 -29.11
N LEU A 366 16.52 -3.02 -29.26
CA LEU A 366 15.36 -2.28 -29.76
C LEU A 366 15.02 -2.61 -31.22
N VAL A 367 16.04 -2.79 -32.08
CA VAL A 367 15.85 -3.23 -33.46
C VAL A 367 15.32 -4.65 -33.51
N LEU A 368 15.87 -5.55 -32.68
CA LEU A 368 15.39 -6.92 -32.56
C LEU A 368 13.92 -6.95 -32.11
N LEU A 369 13.58 -6.20 -31.06
CA LEU A 369 12.21 -6.09 -30.57
C LEU A 369 11.26 -5.52 -31.64
N TYR A 370 11.71 -4.57 -32.45
CA TYR A 370 10.90 -4.02 -33.54
C TYR A 370 10.48 -5.11 -34.53
N LYS A 371 11.40 -6.02 -34.88
CA LYS A 371 11.11 -7.17 -35.73
C LYS A 371 10.15 -8.15 -35.04
N GLU A 372 10.44 -8.52 -33.80
CA GLU A 372 9.59 -9.40 -32.99
C GLU A 372 8.18 -8.84 -32.79
N SER A 373 8.02 -7.52 -32.76
CA SER A 373 6.72 -6.88 -32.59
C SER A 373 5.73 -7.19 -33.71
N ALA A 374 6.20 -7.66 -34.88
CA ALA A 374 5.34 -7.99 -36.02
C ALA A 374 4.28 -9.05 -35.68
N VAL A 375 4.58 -9.97 -34.76
CA VAL A 375 3.67 -11.04 -34.31
C VAL A 375 2.92 -10.71 -33.01
N ARG A 376 3.19 -9.55 -32.40
CA ARG A 376 2.58 -9.13 -31.13
C ARG A 376 1.21 -8.49 -31.31
N LYS A 377 0.36 -8.57 -30.29
CA LYS A 377 -0.98 -7.96 -30.33
C LYS A 377 -0.90 -6.44 -30.27
N SER A 378 -0.04 -5.92 -29.41
CA SER A 378 0.18 -4.49 -29.21
C SER A 378 1.26 -3.90 -30.14
N ARG A 379 1.41 -4.44 -31.36
CA ARG A 379 2.51 -4.11 -32.28
C ARG A 379 2.74 -2.61 -32.47
N GLU A 380 1.67 -1.85 -32.74
CA GLU A 380 1.78 -0.42 -33.08
C GLU A 380 2.25 0.38 -31.85
N VAL A 381 1.73 0.03 -30.67
CA VAL A 381 2.12 0.67 -29.40
C VAL A 381 3.60 0.42 -29.12
N ILE A 382 4.05 -0.83 -29.26
CA ILE A 382 5.45 -1.22 -29.04
C ILE A 382 6.37 -0.49 -30.04
N ARG A 383 6.03 -0.50 -31.33
CA ARG A 383 6.80 0.18 -32.38
C ARG A 383 6.90 1.68 -32.16
N ASN A 384 5.83 2.33 -31.73
CA ASN A 384 5.83 3.75 -31.39
C ASN A 384 6.79 4.05 -30.22
N HIS A 385 6.75 3.25 -29.15
CA HIS A 385 7.68 3.42 -28.03
C HIS A 385 9.14 3.22 -28.45
N ILE A 386 9.43 2.20 -29.28
CA ILE A 386 10.76 1.96 -29.84
C ILE A 386 11.24 3.17 -30.64
N LEU A 387 10.42 3.71 -31.53
CA LEU A 387 10.77 4.90 -32.31
C LEU A 387 11.10 6.09 -31.40
N GLN A 388 10.25 6.37 -30.41
CA GLN A 388 10.48 7.46 -29.45
C GLN A 388 11.79 7.28 -28.66
N LEU A 389 12.10 6.05 -28.25
CA LEU A 389 13.35 5.74 -27.56
C LEU A 389 14.58 5.95 -28.45
N LEU A 390 14.55 5.44 -29.68
CA LEU A 390 15.68 5.60 -30.60
C LEU A 390 15.94 7.07 -30.94
N LEU A 391 14.87 7.86 -31.15
CA LEU A 391 14.97 9.32 -31.34
C LEU A 391 15.57 10.02 -30.12
N LEU A 392 15.17 9.62 -28.92
CA LEU A 392 15.74 10.15 -27.68
C LEU A 392 17.22 9.80 -27.54
N ILE A 393 17.61 8.55 -27.86
CA ILE A 393 19.00 8.10 -27.84
C ILE A 393 19.84 8.89 -28.85
N GLN A 394 19.34 9.07 -30.08
CA GLN A 394 20.00 9.86 -31.12
C GLN A 394 20.28 11.29 -30.63
N LYS A 395 19.29 11.94 -30.00
CA LYS A 395 19.44 13.28 -29.42
C LYS A 395 20.47 13.34 -28.28
N CYS A 396 20.59 12.29 -27.48
CA CYS A 396 21.56 12.24 -26.38
C CYS A 396 23.00 11.93 -26.86
N GLN A 397 23.16 11.11 -27.91
CA GLN A 397 24.46 10.62 -28.39
C GLN A 397 24.49 10.29 -29.89
N GLU A 398 24.46 11.33 -30.72
CA GLU A 398 24.45 11.19 -32.18
C GLU A 398 25.58 10.29 -32.72
N LEU A 399 26.84 10.52 -32.34
CA LEU A 399 27.98 9.76 -32.88
C LEU A 399 27.99 8.27 -32.47
N GLN A 400 27.63 7.93 -31.23
CA GLN A 400 27.57 6.53 -30.79
C GLN A 400 26.34 5.83 -31.36
N PHE A 401 25.21 6.53 -31.40
CA PHE A 401 23.99 6.06 -32.04
C PHE A 401 24.24 5.75 -33.52
N GLU A 402 24.81 6.67 -34.29
CA GLU A 402 25.07 6.46 -35.72
C GLU A 402 25.98 5.24 -35.96
N ARG A 403 26.97 5.00 -35.10
CA ARG A 403 27.81 3.80 -35.19
C ARG A 403 27.02 2.52 -34.96
N ALA A 404 26.20 2.48 -33.91
CA ALA A 404 25.36 1.31 -33.62
C ALA A 404 24.30 1.10 -34.72
N TRP A 405 23.62 2.17 -35.12
CA TRP A 405 22.56 2.19 -36.12
C TRP A 405 23.07 1.85 -37.53
N SER A 406 24.30 2.22 -37.88
CA SER A 406 24.88 1.99 -39.22
C SER A 406 24.82 0.52 -39.67
N LYS A 407 24.88 -0.43 -38.73
CA LYS A 407 24.80 -1.87 -39.00
C LYS A 407 23.42 -2.32 -39.50
N HIS A 408 22.38 -1.56 -39.15
CA HIS A 408 20.98 -1.90 -39.40
C HIS A 408 20.38 -1.14 -40.59
N LYS A 409 21.02 -0.08 -41.10
CA LYS A 409 20.47 0.81 -42.16
C LYS A 409 20.01 0.10 -43.44
N ASN A 410 20.57 -1.07 -43.75
CA ASN A 410 20.26 -1.84 -44.97
C ASN A 410 19.25 -2.97 -44.73
N ASP A 411 18.70 -3.07 -43.53
CA ASP A 411 17.78 -4.14 -43.16
C ASP A 411 16.35 -3.82 -43.65
N PRO A 412 15.76 -4.68 -44.52
CA PRO A 412 14.44 -4.41 -45.09
C PRO A 412 13.31 -4.44 -44.05
N ASP A 413 13.49 -5.16 -42.94
CA ASP A 413 12.45 -5.32 -41.92
C ASP A 413 12.24 -4.04 -41.08
N ILE A 414 13.12 -3.06 -41.22
CA ILE A 414 13.07 -1.78 -40.50
C ILE A 414 12.99 -0.54 -41.42
N GLU A 415 12.65 -0.72 -42.70
CA GLU A 415 12.54 0.40 -43.66
C GLU A 415 11.56 1.50 -43.20
N ALA A 416 10.48 1.11 -42.52
CA ALA A 416 9.52 2.03 -41.90
C ALA A 416 10.11 2.85 -40.74
N LEU A 417 11.05 2.29 -39.97
CA LEU A 417 11.80 3.06 -38.96
C LEU A 417 12.76 4.02 -39.65
N THR A 418 13.53 3.55 -40.62
CA THR A 418 14.52 4.37 -41.35
C THR A 418 13.88 5.58 -42.02
N SER A 419 12.73 5.41 -42.67
CA SER A 419 11.95 6.51 -43.26
C SER A 419 11.44 7.50 -42.20
N SER A 420 11.04 7.03 -41.03
CA SER A 420 10.62 7.89 -39.91
C SER A 420 11.76 8.77 -39.38
N PHE A 421 13.00 8.25 -39.32
CA PHE A 421 14.18 9.05 -38.96
C PHE A 421 14.51 10.13 -40.00
N ILE A 422 14.41 9.80 -41.28
CA ILE A 422 14.72 10.72 -42.39
C ILE A 422 13.71 11.89 -42.43
N ASN A 423 12.43 11.61 -42.16
CA ASN A 423 11.39 12.64 -42.15
C ASN A 423 11.51 13.61 -40.96
N GLN A 424 11.94 13.14 -39.78
CA GLN A 424 12.13 14.03 -38.62
C GLN A 424 13.45 14.81 -38.63
N SER A 425 14.51 14.26 -39.23
CA SER A 425 15.77 14.99 -39.43
C SER A 425 15.65 16.11 -40.46
N SER A 426 14.74 15.98 -41.43
CA SER A 426 14.43 17.05 -42.39
C SER A 426 13.57 18.19 -41.80
N GLU A 427 12.71 17.92 -40.82
CA GLU A 427 11.99 18.95 -40.08
C GLU A 427 12.89 19.80 -39.16
N ILE A 428 13.94 19.19 -38.56
CA ILE A 428 14.89 19.91 -37.68
C ILE A 428 15.85 20.81 -38.47
N VAL A 429 16.09 20.52 -39.75
CA VAL A 429 16.94 21.36 -40.63
C VAL A 429 16.18 22.58 -41.19
N GLN A 430 14.85 22.63 -41.01
CA GLN A 430 14.00 23.73 -41.48
C GLN A 430 13.51 24.68 -40.36
N SER A 431 13.91 24.46 -39.11
CA SER A 431 13.65 25.35 -37.96
C SER A 431 14.96 25.90 -37.41
#